data_AF-A0A8B8FG80-F1
#
_entry.id   AF-A0A8B8FG80-F1
#
_cell.length_a   1.000
_cell.length_b   1.000
_cell.length_c   1.000
_cell.angle_alpha   90.00
_cell.angle_beta   90.00
_cell.angle_gamma   90.00
#
_symmetry.space_group_name_H-M   'P 1'
#
loop_
_entity.id
_entity.type
_entity.pdbx_description
1 polymer ?
#
loop_
_entity_poly.entity_id
_entity_poly.type
_entity_poly.pdbx_seq_one_letter_code
_entity_poly.pdbx_strand_id
1 'polypeptide(L)'
;MNRSPSTDRVTLSRAAGLFVTALAVAVAVATLLPRMPAAVADTVSANALPDGEIEVRVSSGNVTAKQTSFASPETGEELMLHQITDGEHFMQLIYGTKKTLLDCEYVKERTAAKDFVREFWGEEQGKNHTVGSLSKRYARMVDFQHLKKVCHQNHKKTRRRLANEQQHREQYDLTKLISDGKRRKRDLMSVLRVPGTKWCGKGRSAKSYKQLDGFGSADRCCRIHDTSCPMTIGALERKYGIFNWRLNTLMHCSCDRSTATPNIILWHLFKIK
;
A
#
# COMPACT_ATOMS: atom_id res chain seq x y z
N MET A 1 29.55 86.32 77.51
CA MET A 1 30.14 84.95 77.44
C MET A 1 30.41 84.59 75.99
N ASN A 2 31.29 83.62 75.76
CA ASN A 2 32.00 83.37 74.50
C ASN A 2 31.19 82.70 73.36
N ARG A 3 31.78 82.80 72.14
CA ARG A 3 31.80 81.81 71.02
C ARG A 3 30.70 81.78 69.94
N SER A 4 31.11 82.18 68.73
CA SER A 4 30.95 81.44 67.45
C SER A 4 31.74 80.08 67.48
N PRO A 5 31.83 79.24 66.43
CA PRO A 5 31.30 79.28 65.05
C PRO A 5 30.37 78.04 64.82
N SER A 6 30.28 77.28 63.71
CA SER A 6 30.95 77.22 62.39
C SER A 6 30.09 76.49 61.35
N THR A 7 30.45 76.67 60.07
CA THR A 7 30.09 75.82 58.92
C THR A 7 30.83 74.48 58.94
N ASP A 8 30.31 73.46 58.22
CA ASP A 8 31.21 72.64 57.39
C ASP A 8 30.55 72.05 56.14
N ARG A 9 31.38 71.77 55.12
CA ARG A 9 30.96 71.31 53.77
C ARG A 9 31.10 69.80 53.61
N VAL A 10 30.23 69.18 52.81
CA VAL A 10 30.57 68.01 51.98
C VAL A 10 29.97 68.19 50.58
N THR A 11 30.70 67.78 49.54
CA THR A 11 30.43 68.09 48.12
C THR A 11 29.86 66.91 47.32
N LEU A 12 28.90 67.24 46.44
CA LEU A 12 28.67 66.69 45.07
C LEU A 12 28.67 65.17 44.80
N SER A 13 27.58 64.66 44.19
CA SER A 13 27.64 64.16 42.80
C SER A 13 26.24 64.01 42.17
N ARG A 14 26.20 63.65 40.87
CA ARG A 14 25.08 63.87 39.91
C ARG A 14 24.22 62.61 39.68
N ALA A 15 22.96 62.80 39.33
CA ALA A 15 22.24 61.96 38.38
C ALA A 15 21.09 62.75 37.72
N ALA A 16 20.93 62.64 36.39
CA ALA A 16 19.87 63.29 35.63
C ALA A 16 18.91 62.23 35.07
N GLY A 17 17.60 62.46 35.20
CA GLY A 17 16.56 61.62 34.57
C GLY A 17 16.00 62.30 33.32
N LEU A 18 16.22 61.70 32.15
CA LEU A 18 15.65 62.19 30.89
C LEU A 18 14.22 61.65 30.67
N PHE A 19 13.34 62.51 30.16
CA PHE A 19 12.09 62.09 29.54
C PHE A 19 12.38 61.24 28.29
N VAL A 20 11.85 60.03 28.24
CA VAL A 20 11.92 59.17 27.04
C VAL A 20 10.63 59.33 26.24
N THR A 21 10.72 60.01 25.10
CA THR A 21 9.67 60.01 24.08
C THR A 21 9.62 58.66 23.38
N ALA A 22 8.48 57.97 23.45
CA ALA A 22 8.30 56.68 22.78
C ALA A 22 8.21 56.84 21.25
N LEU A 23 9.34 56.65 20.56
CA LEU A 23 9.37 56.44 19.12
C LEU A 23 8.73 55.09 18.79
N ALA A 24 7.55 55.12 18.19
CA ALA A 24 6.91 53.93 17.64
C ALA A 24 7.68 53.44 16.40
N VAL A 25 8.72 52.63 16.61
CA VAL A 25 9.39 51.92 15.53
C VAL A 25 8.42 50.88 14.98
N ALA A 26 7.83 51.19 13.82
CA ALA A 26 7.08 50.22 13.04
C ALA A 26 8.05 49.17 12.50
N VAL A 27 8.38 48.18 13.34
CA VAL A 27 9.06 46.96 12.90
C VAL A 27 8.09 46.27 11.94
N ALA A 28 8.34 46.43 10.65
CA ALA A 28 7.77 45.57 9.63
C ALA A 28 8.32 44.17 9.87
N VAL A 29 7.65 43.42 10.76
CA VAL A 29 7.78 41.97 10.83
C VAL A 29 7.30 41.50 9.47
N ALA A 30 8.24 41.28 8.56
CA ALA A 30 8.02 40.51 7.37
C ALA A 30 7.58 39.13 7.86
N THR A 31 6.26 38.96 7.96
CA THR A 31 5.66 37.69 8.31
C THR A 31 6.21 36.70 7.31
N LEU A 32 7.05 35.78 7.80
CA LEU A 32 7.44 34.59 7.09
C LEU A 32 6.15 33.80 6.88
N LEU A 33 5.39 34.17 5.83
CA LEU A 33 4.45 33.27 5.19
C LEU A 33 5.25 31.98 5.00
N PRO A 34 4.81 30.85 5.57
CA PRO A 34 5.53 29.60 5.42
C PRO A 34 5.68 29.39 3.92
N ARG A 35 6.93 29.48 3.44
CA ARG A 35 7.29 29.36 2.03
C ARG A 35 6.62 28.08 1.57
N MET A 36 5.62 28.20 0.70
CA MET A 36 4.86 27.03 0.25
C MET A 36 5.88 25.98 -0.19
N PRO A 37 5.77 24.74 0.31
CA PRO A 37 6.77 23.73 0.02
C PRO A 37 6.90 23.67 -1.50
N ALA A 38 8.14 23.82 -1.99
CA ALA A 38 8.42 23.77 -3.42
C ALA A 38 7.73 22.53 -3.97
N ALA A 39 6.99 22.70 -5.08
CA ALA A 39 6.22 21.61 -5.68
C ALA A 39 7.10 20.35 -5.72
N VAL A 40 6.69 19.32 -4.97
CA VAL A 40 7.52 18.13 -4.73
C VAL A 40 7.82 17.55 -6.10
N ALA A 41 9.07 17.70 -6.53
CA ALA A 41 9.45 17.41 -7.90
C ALA A 41 9.22 15.92 -8.16
N ASP A 42 8.70 15.60 -9.34
CA ASP A 42 8.43 14.21 -9.73
C ASP A 42 9.71 13.38 -9.56
N THR A 43 9.65 12.33 -8.75
CA THR A 43 10.77 11.40 -8.55
C THR A 43 10.45 10.05 -9.17
N VAL A 44 11.47 9.45 -9.79
CA VAL A 44 11.44 8.06 -10.23
C VAL A 44 12.73 7.38 -9.80
N SER A 45 12.61 6.18 -9.22
CA SER A 45 13.72 5.25 -9.02
C SER A 45 13.30 3.83 -9.44
N ALA A 46 14.29 3.03 -9.84
CA ALA A 46 14.08 1.65 -10.25
C ALA A 46 15.25 0.79 -9.77
N ASN A 47 14.95 -0.30 -9.07
CA ASN A 47 15.93 -1.20 -8.47
C ASN A 47 15.62 -2.65 -8.91
N ALA A 48 16.64 -3.46 -9.11
CA ALA A 48 16.50 -4.92 -9.19
C ALA A 48 16.76 -5.50 -7.79
N LEU A 49 15.87 -6.37 -7.32
CA LEU A 49 15.98 -7.05 -6.02
C LEU A 49 16.77 -8.37 -6.17
N PRO A 50 17.35 -8.91 -5.09
CA PRO A 50 18.22 -10.09 -5.15
C PRO A 50 17.55 -11.39 -5.65
N ASP A 51 16.22 -11.44 -5.64
CA ASP A 51 15.40 -12.55 -6.13
C ASP A 51 14.91 -12.38 -7.59
N GLY A 52 15.42 -11.35 -8.28
CA GLY A 52 15.09 -11.07 -9.69
C GLY A 52 13.84 -10.22 -9.88
N GLU A 53 13.19 -9.76 -8.80
CA GLU A 53 12.10 -8.80 -8.89
C GLU A 53 12.61 -7.42 -9.35
N ILE A 54 11.84 -6.74 -10.19
CA ILE A 54 12.09 -5.36 -10.61
C ILE A 54 11.10 -4.45 -9.90
N GLU A 55 11.63 -3.53 -9.11
CA GLU A 55 10.87 -2.59 -8.30
C GLU A 55 11.03 -1.17 -8.83
N VAL A 56 9.91 -0.47 -9.04
CA VAL A 56 9.85 0.91 -9.52
C VAL A 56 9.07 1.75 -8.52
N ARG A 57 9.67 2.81 -8.02
CA ARG A 57 9.02 3.82 -7.16
C ARG A 57 8.82 5.11 -7.94
N VAL A 58 7.66 5.73 -7.77
CA VAL A 58 7.29 7.02 -8.37
C VAL A 58 6.62 7.89 -7.33
N SER A 59 7.05 9.15 -7.21
CA SER A 59 6.32 10.20 -6.47
C SER A 59 5.95 11.32 -7.43
N SER A 60 4.72 11.84 -7.34
CA SER A 60 4.27 12.98 -8.12
C SER A 60 3.23 13.78 -7.34
N GLY A 61 3.59 15.02 -6.99
CA GLY A 61 2.81 15.83 -6.04
C GLY A 61 2.57 15.07 -4.73
N ASN A 62 1.29 14.78 -4.43
CA ASN A 62 0.88 14.05 -3.23
C ASN A 62 0.70 12.53 -3.44
N VAL A 63 0.87 12.03 -4.67
CA VAL A 63 0.68 10.61 -4.99
C VAL A 63 2.02 9.88 -4.99
N THR A 64 2.15 8.84 -4.16
CA THR A 64 3.31 7.93 -4.21
C THR A 64 2.85 6.53 -4.62
N ALA A 65 3.66 5.88 -5.46
CA ALA A 65 3.40 4.55 -6.02
C ALA A 65 4.66 3.67 -5.95
N LYS A 66 4.52 2.44 -5.46
CA LYS A 66 5.53 1.37 -5.49
C LYS A 66 4.99 0.23 -6.34
N GLN A 67 5.70 -0.12 -7.40
CA GLN A 67 5.35 -1.24 -8.28
C GLN A 67 6.47 -2.25 -8.32
N THR A 68 6.22 -3.45 -7.80
CA THR A 68 7.18 -4.55 -7.75
C THR A 68 6.69 -5.64 -8.71
N SER A 69 7.55 -6.10 -9.61
CA SER A 69 7.20 -6.99 -10.70
C SER A 69 8.17 -8.15 -10.87
N PHE A 70 7.64 -9.33 -11.15
CA PHE A 70 8.37 -10.57 -11.34
C PHE A 70 7.88 -11.28 -12.61
N ALA A 71 8.77 -11.97 -13.30
CA ALA A 71 8.43 -12.85 -14.42
C ALA A 71 9.07 -14.22 -14.17
N SER A 72 8.28 -15.29 -14.24
CA SER A 72 8.81 -16.65 -14.09
C SER A 72 9.67 -16.98 -15.31
N PRO A 73 10.96 -17.32 -15.13
CA PRO A 73 11.82 -17.69 -16.25
C PRO A 73 11.44 -19.04 -16.88
N GLU A 74 10.67 -19.88 -16.17
CA GLU A 74 10.24 -21.20 -16.63
C GLU A 74 8.95 -21.16 -17.45
N THR A 75 7.95 -20.38 -17.01
CA THR A 75 6.61 -20.36 -17.65
C THR A 75 6.35 -19.11 -18.48
N GLY A 76 7.17 -18.06 -18.33
CA GLY A 76 6.92 -16.74 -18.93
C GLY A 76 5.71 -16.01 -18.34
N GLU A 77 5.14 -16.50 -17.23
CA GLU A 77 4.05 -15.83 -16.53
C GLU A 77 4.59 -14.62 -15.75
N GLU A 78 3.85 -13.51 -15.78
CA GLU A 78 4.22 -12.28 -15.08
C GLU A 78 3.28 -12.03 -13.90
N LEU A 79 3.83 -11.51 -12.80
CA LEU A 79 3.07 -10.94 -11.69
C LEU A 79 3.60 -9.54 -11.38
N MET A 80 2.68 -8.62 -11.09
CA MET A 80 2.99 -7.24 -10.74
C MET A 80 2.09 -6.79 -9.60
N LEU A 81 2.71 -6.47 -8.48
CA LEU A 81 2.11 -5.71 -7.40
C LEU A 81 2.22 -4.22 -7.71
N HIS A 82 1.13 -3.48 -7.51
CA HIS A 82 1.12 -2.02 -7.60
C HIS A 82 0.42 -1.45 -6.37
N GLN A 83 1.19 -0.80 -5.51
CA GLN A 83 0.73 -0.10 -4.31
C GLN A 83 0.77 1.40 -4.56
N ILE A 84 -0.27 2.12 -4.17
CA ILE A 84 -0.41 3.55 -4.44
C ILE A 84 -1.22 4.23 -3.33
N THR A 85 -0.87 5.48 -3.01
CA THR A 85 -1.59 6.32 -2.05
C THR A 85 -1.73 7.75 -2.56
N ASP A 86 -2.83 8.41 -2.19
CA ASP A 86 -3.03 9.87 -2.37
C ASP A 86 -2.64 10.68 -1.12
N GLY A 87 -2.02 10.03 -0.14
CA GLY A 87 -1.68 10.58 1.17
C GLY A 87 -2.73 10.31 2.25
N GLU A 88 -3.98 9.99 1.87
CA GLU A 88 -5.06 9.68 2.82
C GLU A 88 -5.61 8.25 2.69
N HIS A 89 -5.61 7.70 1.47
CA HIS A 89 -6.15 6.39 1.14
C HIS A 89 -5.06 5.52 0.53
N PHE A 90 -4.99 4.26 0.95
CA PHE A 90 -4.08 3.28 0.38
C PHE A 90 -4.82 2.37 -0.59
N MET A 91 -4.17 2.00 -1.70
CA MET A 91 -4.74 1.09 -2.69
C MET A 91 -3.66 0.13 -3.18
N GLN A 92 -4.03 -1.14 -3.30
CA GLN A 92 -3.17 -2.21 -3.80
C GLN A 92 -3.86 -2.89 -4.99
N LEU A 93 -3.13 -3.13 -6.07
CA LEU A 93 -3.61 -3.81 -7.27
C LEU A 93 -2.63 -4.93 -7.65
N ILE A 94 -3.16 -6.07 -8.04
CA ILE A 94 -2.39 -7.26 -8.41
C ILE A 94 -2.71 -7.58 -9.87
N TYR A 95 -1.70 -7.43 -10.73
CA TYR A 95 -1.79 -7.75 -12.14
C TYR A 95 -1.06 -9.06 -12.45
N GLY A 96 -1.67 -9.89 -13.30
CA GLY A 96 -1.01 -11.01 -13.95
C GLY A 96 -0.51 -10.66 -15.35
N THR A 97 -0.05 -11.70 -16.06
CA THR A 97 0.44 -11.64 -17.43
C THR A 97 -0.45 -10.79 -18.35
N LYS A 98 0.17 -10.02 -19.25
CA LYS A 98 -0.50 -9.06 -20.15
C LYS A 98 -1.27 -7.94 -19.40
N LYS A 99 -0.88 -7.63 -18.15
CA LYS A 99 -1.50 -6.61 -17.28
C LYS A 99 -2.98 -6.87 -17.00
N THR A 100 -3.32 -8.15 -16.84
CA THR A 100 -4.68 -8.56 -16.45
C THR A 100 -4.87 -8.28 -14.95
N LEU A 101 -5.79 -7.39 -14.58
CA LEU A 101 -6.07 -7.13 -13.16
C LEU A 101 -6.76 -8.36 -12.53
N LEU A 102 -6.06 -9.02 -11.62
CA LEU A 102 -6.54 -10.21 -10.92
C LEU A 102 -7.38 -9.81 -9.71
N ASP A 103 -6.79 -9.05 -8.79
CA ASP A 103 -7.47 -8.55 -7.59
C ASP A 103 -6.98 -7.13 -7.25
N CYS A 104 -7.74 -6.44 -6.40
CA CYS A 104 -7.38 -5.13 -5.89
C CYS A 104 -8.07 -4.83 -4.55
N GLU A 105 -7.52 -3.87 -3.83
CA GLU A 105 -7.97 -3.45 -2.52
C GLU A 105 -7.87 -1.94 -2.38
N TYR A 106 -8.88 -1.32 -1.76
CA TYR A 106 -8.92 0.10 -1.45
C TYR A 106 -9.20 0.31 0.04
N VAL A 107 -8.17 0.72 0.78
CA VAL A 107 -8.17 0.94 2.22
C VAL A 107 -8.43 2.42 2.50
N LYS A 108 -9.48 2.71 3.27
CA LYS A 108 -9.85 4.07 3.68
C LYS A 108 -9.12 4.55 4.94
N GLU A 109 -8.42 3.67 5.63
CA GLU A 109 -7.76 4.01 6.89
C GLU A 109 -6.46 4.79 6.62
N ARG A 110 -6.40 6.02 7.14
CA ARG A 110 -5.26 6.94 6.95
C ARG A 110 -3.94 6.41 7.54
N THR A 111 -4.00 5.43 8.44
CA THR A 111 -2.82 4.75 9.01
C THR A 111 -2.03 4.01 7.92
N ALA A 112 -2.71 3.18 7.12
CA ALA A 112 -2.11 2.44 6.01
C ALA A 112 -1.43 3.38 4.98
N ALA A 113 -2.09 4.48 4.64
CA ALA A 113 -1.52 5.51 3.76
C ALA A 113 -0.25 6.13 4.35
N LYS A 114 -0.26 6.52 5.63
CA LYS A 114 0.90 7.11 6.33
C LYS A 114 2.05 6.12 6.53
N ASP A 115 1.74 4.88 6.86
CA ASP A 115 2.73 3.82 7.05
C ASP A 115 3.46 3.52 5.73
N PHE A 116 2.71 3.41 4.63
CA PHE A 116 3.29 3.25 3.29
C PHE A 116 4.18 4.44 2.88
N VAL A 117 3.73 5.69 3.10
CA VAL A 117 4.55 6.89 2.79
C VAL A 117 5.85 6.89 3.61
N ARG A 118 5.79 6.50 4.89
CA ARG A 118 6.96 6.42 5.77
C ARG A 118 7.94 5.34 5.32
N GLU A 119 7.44 4.16 4.95
CA GLU A 119 8.24 3.06 4.40
C GLU A 119 8.91 3.48 3.08
N PHE A 120 8.12 3.98 2.13
CA PHE A 120 8.57 4.44 0.82
C PHE A 120 9.73 5.44 0.91
N TRP A 121 9.60 6.49 1.71
CA TRP A 121 10.67 7.49 1.84
C TRP A 121 11.84 7.01 2.71
N GLY A 122 11.62 6.07 3.63
CA GLY A 122 12.70 5.42 4.39
C GLY A 122 13.59 4.56 3.49
N GLU A 123 12.99 3.79 2.58
CA GLU A 123 13.70 2.96 1.59
C GLU A 123 14.49 3.81 0.58
N GLU A 124 14.07 5.05 0.31
CA GLU A 124 14.69 5.94 -0.70
C GLU A 124 15.73 6.92 -0.13
N GLN A 125 16.02 6.87 1.17
CA GLN A 125 17.07 7.71 1.77
C GLN A 125 18.44 7.40 1.16
N GLY A 126 19.15 8.44 0.70
CA GLY A 126 20.49 8.32 0.13
C GLY A 126 20.56 7.77 -1.29
N LYS A 127 19.43 7.53 -1.97
CA LYS A 127 19.41 7.13 -3.39
C LYS A 127 19.37 8.34 -4.32
N ASN A 128 19.97 8.18 -5.51
CA ASN A 128 19.86 9.15 -6.59
C ASN A 128 18.52 8.96 -7.31
N HIS A 129 17.69 10.00 -7.34
CA HIS A 129 16.41 9.99 -8.04
C HIS A 129 16.52 10.65 -9.41
N THR A 130 15.80 10.12 -10.40
CA THR A 130 15.59 10.85 -11.64
C THR A 130 14.53 11.91 -11.39
N VAL A 131 14.92 13.18 -11.47
CA VAL A 131 14.02 14.33 -11.31
C VAL A 131 13.69 14.90 -12.69
N GLY A 132 12.43 14.83 -13.09
CA GLY A 132 12.00 15.29 -14.41
C GLY A 132 10.56 14.87 -14.73
N SER A 133 9.98 15.45 -15.79
CA SER A 133 8.59 15.20 -16.18
C SER A 133 8.31 13.71 -16.38
N LEU A 134 7.28 13.18 -15.71
CA LEU A 134 6.94 11.76 -15.82
C LEU A 134 6.65 11.33 -17.27
N SER A 135 7.34 10.27 -17.71
CA SER A 135 6.99 9.60 -18.96
C SER A 135 5.54 9.07 -18.91
N LYS A 136 4.91 8.86 -20.07
CA LYS A 136 3.58 8.22 -20.18
C LYS A 136 3.48 6.87 -19.46
N ARG A 137 4.60 6.19 -19.17
CA ARG A 137 4.64 4.96 -18.36
C ARG A 137 4.42 5.27 -16.88
N TYR A 138 5.19 6.21 -16.32
CA TYR A 138 5.16 6.55 -14.90
C TYR A 138 3.94 7.41 -14.52
N ALA A 139 3.46 8.28 -15.41
CA ALA A 139 2.22 9.03 -15.21
C ALA A 139 1.00 8.11 -14.95
N ARG A 140 0.94 6.94 -15.59
CA ARG A 140 -0.10 5.92 -15.33
C ARG A 140 0.09 5.16 -14.01
N MET A 141 1.28 5.21 -13.42
CA MET A 141 1.51 4.63 -12.08
C MET A 141 0.99 5.54 -10.98
N VAL A 142 0.84 6.84 -11.22
CA VAL A 142 0.33 7.82 -10.23
C VAL A 142 -1.10 8.30 -10.51
N ASP A 143 -1.81 7.70 -11.48
CA ASP A 143 -3.22 8.02 -11.76
C ASP A 143 -4.17 7.32 -10.77
N PHE A 144 -4.18 7.83 -9.54
CA PHE A 144 -4.95 7.26 -8.42
C PHE A 144 -6.45 7.15 -8.71
N GLN A 145 -7.04 8.16 -9.37
CA GLN A 145 -8.48 8.18 -9.64
C GLN A 145 -8.86 7.18 -10.73
N HIS A 146 -8.05 7.02 -11.78
CA HIS A 146 -8.25 5.96 -12.77
C HIS A 146 -8.14 4.58 -12.13
N LEU A 147 -7.07 4.32 -11.37
CA LEU A 147 -6.83 3.03 -10.71
C LEU A 147 -7.95 2.67 -9.73
N LYS A 148 -8.46 3.64 -8.96
CA LYS A 148 -9.63 3.48 -8.06
C LYS A 148 -10.91 3.12 -8.83
N LYS A 149 -11.14 3.76 -9.97
CA LYS A 149 -12.27 3.45 -10.87
C LYS A 149 -12.14 2.04 -11.47
N VAL A 150 -10.95 1.66 -11.92
CA VAL A 150 -10.66 0.31 -12.45
C VAL A 150 -10.88 -0.75 -11.36
N CYS A 151 -10.38 -0.54 -10.15
CA CYS A 151 -10.56 -1.46 -9.03
C CYS A 151 -12.05 -1.66 -8.69
N HIS A 152 -12.80 -0.56 -8.54
CA HIS A 152 -14.25 -0.62 -8.31
C HIS A 152 -15.00 -1.40 -9.41
N GLN A 153 -14.62 -1.20 -10.68
CA GLN A 153 -15.18 -1.95 -11.80
C GLN A 153 -14.82 -3.45 -11.73
N ASN A 154 -13.62 -3.81 -11.30
CA ASN A 154 -13.22 -5.20 -11.12
C ASN A 154 -14.10 -5.89 -10.08
N HIS A 155 -14.22 -5.32 -8.88
CA HIS A 155 -15.09 -5.85 -7.82
C HIS A 155 -16.55 -5.97 -8.27
N LYS A 156 -17.07 -4.98 -9.02
CA LYS A 156 -18.44 -5.03 -9.56
C LYS A 156 -18.62 -6.16 -10.58
N LYS A 157 -17.63 -6.45 -11.43
CA LYS A 157 -17.64 -7.58 -12.38
C LYS A 157 -17.56 -8.92 -11.65
N THR A 158 -16.66 -9.07 -10.68
CA THR A 158 -16.50 -10.29 -9.87
C THR A 158 -17.78 -10.62 -9.10
N ARG A 159 -18.39 -9.65 -8.40
CA ARG A 159 -19.68 -9.83 -7.70
C ARG A 159 -20.79 -10.33 -8.63
N ARG A 160 -20.90 -9.75 -9.83
CA ARG A 160 -21.91 -10.16 -10.83
C ARG A 160 -21.70 -11.58 -11.36
N ARG A 161 -20.45 -11.96 -11.67
CA ARG A 161 -20.13 -13.34 -12.11
C ARG A 161 -20.57 -14.36 -11.05
N LEU A 162 -20.24 -14.10 -9.79
CA LEU A 162 -20.56 -15.00 -8.68
C LEU A 162 -22.06 -15.10 -8.40
N ALA A 163 -22.82 -14.00 -8.50
CA ALA A 163 -24.27 -14.02 -8.34
C ALA A 163 -24.94 -14.90 -9.41
N ASN A 164 -24.57 -14.72 -10.69
CA ASN A 164 -25.09 -15.54 -11.79
C ASN A 164 -24.74 -17.04 -11.62
N GLU A 165 -23.55 -17.35 -11.09
CA GLU A 165 -23.11 -18.72 -10.79
C GLU A 165 -23.73 -19.34 -9.52
N GLN A 166 -24.35 -18.53 -8.65
CA GLN A 166 -25.16 -19.04 -7.54
C GLN A 166 -26.54 -19.46 -8.06
N GLN A 167 -27.18 -18.64 -8.90
CA GLN A 167 -28.47 -18.96 -9.51
C GLN A 167 -28.42 -20.24 -10.36
N HIS A 168 -27.35 -20.46 -11.13
CA HIS A 168 -27.15 -21.72 -11.87
C HIS A 168 -26.95 -22.97 -11.01
N ARG A 169 -26.75 -22.83 -9.68
CA ARG A 169 -26.44 -23.93 -8.77
C ARG A 169 -27.68 -24.57 -8.14
N GLU A 170 -28.82 -23.89 -8.18
CA GLU A 170 -30.06 -24.31 -7.51
C GLU A 170 -31.06 -25.04 -8.43
N GLN A 171 -30.79 -25.12 -9.74
CA GLN A 171 -31.80 -25.52 -10.76
C GLN A 171 -31.41 -26.72 -11.66
N TYR A 172 -30.40 -27.55 -11.32
CA TYR A 172 -29.93 -28.58 -12.26
C TYR A 172 -29.79 -29.99 -11.64
N ASP A 173 -30.22 -30.98 -12.40
CA ASP A 173 -30.37 -32.40 -12.05
C ASP A 173 -29.06 -33.09 -11.61
N LEU A 174 -29.19 -33.95 -10.59
CA LEU A 174 -28.12 -34.41 -9.71
C LEU A 174 -27.08 -35.29 -10.41
N THR A 175 -27.48 -36.09 -11.40
CA THR A 175 -26.61 -37.16 -11.95
C THR A 175 -25.74 -36.66 -13.12
N LYS A 176 -26.26 -35.78 -13.98
CA LYS A 176 -25.52 -35.26 -15.16
C LYS A 176 -24.48 -34.20 -14.79
N LEU A 177 -24.66 -33.51 -13.65
CA LEU A 177 -23.69 -32.54 -13.10
C LEU A 177 -22.37 -33.16 -12.62
N ILE A 178 -22.33 -34.45 -12.29
CA ILE A 178 -21.21 -35.03 -11.55
C ILE A 178 -19.92 -35.09 -12.39
N SER A 179 -20.03 -35.13 -13.73
CA SER A 179 -18.86 -35.08 -14.63
C SER A 179 -18.58 -33.66 -15.12
N ASP A 180 -19.54 -33.04 -15.82
CA ASP A 180 -19.36 -31.71 -16.42
C ASP A 180 -19.25 -30.61 -15.36
N GLY A 181 -20.01 -30.70 -14.28
CA GLY A 181 -19.89 -29.82 -13.12
C GLY A 181 -18.56 -29.97 -12.39
N LYS A 182 -17.98 -31.19 -12.31
CA LYS A 182 -16.61 -31.37 -11.78
C LYS A 182 -15.54 -30.78 -12.69
N ARG A 183 -15.73 -30.80 -14.01
CA ARG A 183 -14.82 -30.20 -15.00
C ARG A 183 -14.91 -28.67 -14.93
N ARG A 184 -16.11 -28.12 -15.14
CA ARG A 184 -16.39 -26.67 -15.08
C ARG A 184 -16.05 -26.04 -13.72
N LYS A 185 -16.25 -26.77 -12.61
CA LYS A 185 -15.77 -26.36 -11.27
C LYS A 185 -14.26 -26.36 -11.18
N ARG A 186 -13.55 -27.37 -11.72
CA ARG A 186 -12.07 -27.35 -11.77
C ARG A 186 -11.56 -26.17 -12.59
N ASP A 187 -12.16 -25.92 -13.75
CA ASP A 187 -11.79 -24.84 -14.65
C ASP A 187 -11.98 -23.47 -13.99
N LEU A 188 -13.10 -23.24 -13.31
CA LEU A 188 -13.34 -22.04 -12.49
C LEU A 188 -12.34 -21.92 -11.33
N MET A 189 -12.05 -23.01 -10.61
CA MET A 189 -11.08 -23.01 -9.50
C MET A 189 -9.64 -22.80 -10.00
N SER A 190 -9.33 -23.01 -11.28
CA SER A 190 -8.07 -22.55 -11.90
C SER A 190 -8.11 -21.08 -12.33
N VAL A 191 -9.24 -20.56 -12.81
CA VAL A 191 -9.39 -19.12 -13.14
C VAL A 191 -9.35 -18.24 -11.89
N LEU A 192 -9.80 -18.77 -10.75
CA LEU A 192 -9.75 -18.11 -9.43
C LEU A 192 -8.48 -18.46 -8.64
N ARG A 193 -7.45 -18.96 -9.34
CA ARG A 193 -6.10 -19.15 -8.80
C ARG A 193 -5.14 -18.27 -9.59
N VAL A 194 -4.14 -17.71 -8.91
CA VAL A 194 -3.05 -16.99 -9.56
C VAL A 194 -2.35 -17.97 -10.53
N PRO A 195 -2.16 -17.62 -11.82
CA PRO A 195 -1.37 -18.42 -12.75
C PRO A 195 0.02 -18.74 -12.18
N GLY A 196 0.68 -19.81 -12.61
CA GLY A 196 1.97 -20.23 -12.04
C GLY A 196 1.96 -20.62 -10.56
N THR A 197 0.79 -20.95 -9.98
CA THR A 197 0.66 -21.38 -8.57
C THR A 197 -0.29 -22.56 -8.41
N LYS A 198 -0.13 -23.34 -7.33
CA LYS A 198 -1.01 -24.45 -6.95
C LYS A 198 -1.83 -24.20 -5.69
N TRP A 199 -1.50 -23.17 -4.91
CA TRP A 199 -2.10 -22.84 -3.61
C TRP A 199 -2.72 -21.44 -3.56
N CYS A 200 -2.33 -20.52 -4.46
CA CYS A 200 -2.72 -19.11 -4.39
C CYS A 200 -4.09 -18.83 -5.01
N GLY A 201 -5.17 -19.10 -4.28
CA GLY A 201 -6.51 -18.74 -4.75
C GLY A 201 -7.64 -19.50 -4.08
N LYS A 202 -8.75 -19.68 -4.80
CA LYS A 202 -9.85 -20.52 -4.33
C LYS A 202 -9.49 -22.00 -4.39
N GLY A 203 -8.90 -22.49 -3.30
CA GLY A 203 -8.50 -23.88 -3.12
C GLY A 203 -7.26 -24.26 -3.95
N ARG A 204 -6.73 -25.45 -3.64
CA ARG A 204 -5.45 -25.93 -4.19
C ARG A 204 -5.59 -26.95 -5.32
N SER A 205 -4.69 -26.90 -6.29
CA SER A 205 -4.45 -27.96 -7.29
C SER A 205 -3.31 -28.91 -6.89
N ALA A 206 -2.54 -28.56 -5.84
CA ALA A 206 -1.43 -29.37 -5.34
C ALA A 206 -1.91 -30.75 -4.85
N LYS A 207 -1.32 -31.81 -5.40
CA LYS A 207 -1.55 -33.21 -5.01
C LYS A 207 -0.88 -33.59 -3.69
N SER A 208 0.14 -32.85 -3.28
CA SER A 208 0.86 -33.06 -2.01
C SER A 208 1.31 -31.73 -1.40
N TYR A 209 1.55 -31.70 -0.09
CA TYR A 209 2.01 -30.50 0.62
C TYR A 209 3.35 -29.94 0.08
N LYS A 210 4.20 -30.77 -0.54
CA LYS A 210 5.48 -30.34 -1.10
C LYS A 210 5.37 -29.81 -2.54
N GLN A 211 4.23 -29.96 -3.21
CA GLN A 211 4.08 -29.58 -4.61
C GLN A 211 3.82 -28.07 -4.75
N LEU A 212 4.70 -27.39 -5.48
CA LEU A 212 4.63 -25.97 -5.84
C LEU A 212 4.68 -25.83 -7.38
N ASP A 213 4.36 -24.66 -7.93
CA ASP A 213 4.54 -24.29 -9.36
C ASP A 213 5.63 -23.21 -9.56
N GLY A 214 5.79 -22.71 -10.80
CA GLY A 214 6.84 -21.78 -11.25
C GLY A 214 6.96 -20.45 -10.48
N PHE A 215 5.94 -20.01 -9.74
CA PHE A 215 6.11 -19.00 -8.68
C PHE A 215 6.35 -19.68 -7.32
N GLY A 216 7.39 -20.52 -7.21
CA GLY A 216 7.54 -21.45 -6.09
C GLY A 216 7.63 -20.77 -4.71
N SER A 217 8.27 -19.60 -4.64
CA SER A 217 8.27 -18.74 -3.45
C SER A 217 6.85 -18.29 -3.10
N ALA A 218 6.06 -17.82 -4.08
CA ALA A 218 4.68 -17.36 -3.91
C ALA A 218 3.80 -18.47 -3.37
N ASP A 219 3.89 -19.60 -4.04
CA ASP A 219 3.07 -20.76 -3.85
C ASP A 219 3.34 -21.40 -2.47
N ARG A 220 4.60 -21.35 -2.02
CA ARG A 220 4.99 -21.73 -0.65
C ARG A 220 4.34 -20.83 0.39
N CYS A 221 4.24 -19.53 0.13
CA CYS A 221 3.63 -18.56 1.03
C CYS A 221 2.11 -18.77 1.11
N CYS A 222 1.43 -18.91 -0.04
CA CYS A 222 0.02 -19.29 -0.13
C CYS A 222 -0.29 -20.58 0.64
N ARG A 223 0.54 -21.61 0.45
CA ARG A 223 0.41 -22.89 1.14
C ARG A 223 0.47 -22.73 2.66
N ILE A 224 1.46 -21.98 3.17
CA ILE A 224 1.62 -21.74 4.61
C ILE A 224 0.41 -20.97 5.12
N HIS A 225 0.09 -19.83 4.50
CA HIS A 225 -1.09 -19.03 4.79
C HIS A 225 -2.38 -19.87 4.91
N ASP A 226 -2.71 -20.67 3.90
CA ASP A 226 -3.93 -21.48 3.87
C ASP A 226 -3.92 -22.70 4.83
N THR A 227 -2.79 -23.02 5.46
CA THR A 227 -2.65 -24.17 6.39
C THR A 227 -2.29 -23.78 7.82
N SER A 228 -1.82 -22.55 8.08
CA SER A 228 -1.35 -22.10 9.39
C SER A 228 -2.45 -21.69 10.37
N CYS A 229 -3.67 -21.40 9.91
CA CYS A 229 -4.76 -20.93 10.76
C CYS A 229 -5.98 -21.88 10.74
N PRO A 230 -6.53 -22.30 11.89
CA PRO A 230 -7.75 -23.10 11.94
C PRO A 230 -9.01 -22.27 11.63
N MET A 231 -8.97 -20.94 11.87
CA MET A 231 -10.09 -20.03 11.63
C MET A 231 -9.86 -19.24 10.34
N THR A 232 -10.42 -19.75 9.24
CA THR A 232 -10.28 -19.16 7.90
C THR A 232 -11.61 -19.09 7.13
N ILE A 233 -11.73 -18.05 6.30
CA ILE A 233 -12.79 -17.87 5.30
C ILE A 233 -12.13 -17.94 3.93
N GLY A 234 -12.24 -19.08 3.24
CA GLY A 234 -11.63 -19.24 1.92
C GLY A 234 -12.11 -18.18 0.92
N ALA A 235 -11.36 -17.98 -0.16
CA ALA A 235 -11.77 -17.08 -1.26
C ALA A 235 -13.21 -17.37 -1.70
N LEU A 236 -14.05 -16.34 -1.87
CA LEU A 236 -15.43 -16.49 -2.37
C LEU A 236 -16.29 -17.48 -1.55
N GLU A 237 -16.06 -17.51 -0.23
CA GLU A 237 -16.73 -18.39 0.75
C GLU A 237 -17.52 -17.58 1.77
N ARG A 238 -18.60 -18.17 2.31
CA ARG A 238 -19.32 -17.63 3.48
C ARG A 238 -19.02 -18.48 4.71
N LYS A 239 -18.50 -17.85 5.76
CA LYS A 239 -18.33 -18.42 7.11
C LYS A 239 -18.49 -17.31 8.16
N TYR A 240 -18.90 -17.67 9.37
CA TYR A 240 -19.07 -16.72 10.49
C TYR A 240 -19.96 -15.50 10.13
N GLY A 241 -21.00 -15.72 9.30
CA GLY A 241 -21.87 -14.67 8.77
C GLY A 241 -21.30 -13.84 7.62
N ILE A 242 -19.97 -13.78 7.46
CA ILE A 242 -19.25 -12.92 6.50
C ILE A 242 -19.00 -13.67 5.18
N PHE A 243 -19.12 -12.98 4.04
CA PHE A 243 -18.70 -13.49 2.73
C PHE A 243 -17.38 -12.83 2.31
N ASN A 244 -16.36 -13.64 2.04
CA ASN A 244 -15.09 -13.18 1.51
C ASN A 244 -15.20 -12.94 -0.01
N TRP A 245 -15.18 -11.67 -0.45
CA TRP A 245 -15.23 -11.33 -1.88
C TRP A 245 -13.86 -11.34 -2.58
N ARG A 246 -12.76 -11.57 -1.86
CA ARG A 246 -11.38 -11.58 -2.39
C ARG A 246 -11.02 -12.95 -2.99
N LEU A 247 -9.96 -12.97 -3.80
CA LEU A 247 -9.45 -14.20 -4.41
C LEU A 247 -8.49 -14.98 -3.50
N ASN A 248 -8.01 -14.39 -2.41
CA ASN A 248 -7.25 -15.06 -1.35
C ASN A 248 -8.15 -15.47 -0.17
N THR A 249 -7.66 -16.40 0.65
CA THR A 249 -8.30 -16.77 1.92
C THR A 249 -8.17 -15.62 2.94
N LEU A 250 -9.15 -15.43 3.81
CA LEU A 250 -9.01 -14.57 5.01
C LEU A 250 -8.74 -15.46 6.22
N MET A 251 -7.89 -15.00 7.12
CA MET A 251 -7.62 -15.66 8.40
C MET A 251 -7.81 -14.71 9.59
N HIS A 252 -7.90 -15.28 10.78
CA HIS A 252 -7.94 -14.47 12.01
C HIS A 252 -6.65 -13.64 12.17
N CYS A 253 -6.76 -12.39 12.60
CA CYS A 253 -5.64 -11.42 12.62
C CYS A 253 -4.44 -11.86 13.49
N SER A 254 -4.66 -12.74 14.48
CA SER A 254 -3.57 -13.35 15.26
C SER A 254 -2.70 -14.31 14.44
N CYS A 255 -3.31 -15.04 13.49
CA CYS A 255 -2.60 -15.92 12.55
C CYS A 255 -1.87 -15.11 11.46
N ASP A 256 -2.50 -14.05 10.92
CA ASP A 256 -1.87 -13.23 9.88
C ASP A 256 -0.58 -12.57 10.41
N ARG A 257 -0.58 -12.12 11.67
CA ARG A 257 0.60 -11.51 12.28
C ARG A 257 1.80 -12.46 12.36
N SER A 258 1.59 -13.77 12.50
CA SER A 258 2.67 -14.77 12.65
C SER A 258 3.19 -15.35 11.33
N THR A 259 2.49 -15.17 10.22
CA THR A 259 2.82 -15.77 8.91
C THR A 259 3.64 -14.85 8.00
N ALA A 260 4.48 -13.98 8.57
CA ALA A 260 5.32 -13.04 7.80
C ALA A 260 6.42 -13.76 6.99
N THR A 261 6.46 -13.47 5.69
CA THR A 261 7.39 -14.05 4.69
C THR A 261 8.41 -13.03 4.16
N PRO A 262 9.59 -13.45 3.67
CA PRO A 262 10.70 -12.54 3.36
C PRO A 262 10.70 -11.88 1.95
N ASN A 263 9.83 -12.28 1.02
CA ASN A 263 9.74 -11.65 -0.31
C ASN A 263 8.56 -10.64 -0.36
N ILE A 264 8.75 -9.49 -1.00
CA ILE A 264 7.86 -8.32 -0.97
C ILE A 264 6.57 -8.47 -1.79
N ILE A 265 6.63 -8.84 -3.08
CA ILE A 265 5.39 -9.08 -3.88
C ILE A 265 4.51 -10.08 -3.14
N LEU A 266 5.14 -11.12 -2.61
CA LEU A 266 4.47 -12.25 -2.00
C LEU A 266 3.92 -11.89 -0.63
N TRP A 267 4.68 -11.20 0.22
CA TRP A 267 4.19 -10.72 1.52
C TRP A 267 2.88 -9.94 1.35
N HIS A 268 2.80 -9.06 0.35
CA HIS A 268 1.60 -8.27 0.08
C HIS A 268 0.44 -9.01 -0.62
N LEU A 269 0.68 -10.16 -1.27
CA LEU A 269 -0.41 -11.07 -1.69
C LEU A 269 -1.14 -11.70 -0.48
N PHE A 270 -0.49 -11.80 0.69
CA PHE A 270 -1.07 -12.36 1.92
C PHE A 270 -1.50 -11.30 2.93
N LYS A 271 -0.68 -10.26 3.11
CA LYS A 271 -0.87 -9.16 4.07
C LYS A 271 -1.91 -8.17 3.59
N ILE A 272 -3.15 -8.63 3.58
CA ILE A 272 -4.32 -7.76 3.57
C ILE A 272 -4.77 -7.54 5.02
N LYS A 273 -4.57 -6.32 5.52
CA LYS A 273 -5.22 -5.82 6.73
C LYS A 273 -6.50 -5.08 6.35
#